data_AF-A0A644U428-F1
#
_entry.id   AF-A0A644U428-F1
#
_cell.length_a   1.000
_cell.length_b   1.000
_cell.length_c   1.000
_cell.angle_alpha   90.00
_cell.angle_beta   90.00
_cell.angle_gamma   90.00
#
_symmetry.space_group_name_H-M   'P 1'
#
loop_
_entity.id
_entity.type
_entity.pdbx_description
1 polymer ?
#
loop_
_entity_poly.entity_id
_entity_poly.type
_entity_poly.pdbx_seq_one_letter_code
_entity_poly.pdbx_strand_id
1 'polypeptide(L)'
;MKKIILATILFFNFLYSAQVEELLWPKGETFLTFLEKHSVPLKLYYDLDGEDQELCSEIQTNNRFYLYTDDNGALNQVLIPISEDIQIHIYKDHNNKYRFQTLPINYNEYSETIAIQINESVSQDILNATGDVTLAAILNSLFNSKDVDFRKMKKGDFVALQYTQRSYLGKQLGMPNIKAAMVQINGKSFYRFKNEKDDKYYDENGVGFTQTFLFQIPLTFTRISSPFTNKRWHPVLNRYRAHLGTDFAAPTGRNIYASSDGKIEFVGEKTGYGKTVIINHGNGYKTLYAHQSNFARGTRQGINIKKGEHIGYVGSTGLSSGPHLHFGMYKNGTAIDPMTVLTKPKIEGLEGKDKITFIANSKNIINIFDKEMNNENRTTPTRLDRVTDRSDVNIF
;
A
#
# COMPACT_ATOMS: atom_id res chain seq x y z
N MET A 1 45.58 -64.83 -8.75
CA MET A 1 44.25 -64.27 -8.43
C MET A 1 44.36 -63.40 -7.20
N LYS A 2 44.13 -62.09 -7.33
CA LYS A 2 43.58 -61.18 -6.30
C LYS A 2 43.38 -59.83 -6.97
N LYS A 3 42.13 -59.54 -7.37
CA LYS A 3 41.70 -58.22 -7.86
C LYS A 3 41.54 -57.33 -6.64
N ILE A 4 42.26 -56.21 -6.59
CA ILE A 4 42.00 -55.14 -5.63
C ILE A 4 41.02 -54.19 -6.32
N ILE A 5 39.77 -54.20 -5.87
CA ILE A 5 38.75 -53.23 -6.30
C ILE A 5 38.93 -52.00 -5.41
N LEU A 6 39.41 -50.91 -6.00
CA LEU A 6 39.47 -49.60 -5.36
C LEU A 6 38.08 -48.95 -5.50
N ALA A 7 37.30 -48.93 -4.42
CA ALA A 7 36.03 -48.23 -4.37
C ALA A 7 36.29 -46.75 -4.02
N THR A 8 36.16 -45.86 -5.01
CA THR A 8 36.22 -44.42 -4.80
C THR A 8 34.88 -43.96 -4.22
N ILE A 9 34.82 -43.72 -2.90
CA ILE A 9 33.67 -43.10 -2.25
C ILE A 9 33.71 -41.61 -2.58
N LEU A 10 32.83 -41.17 -3.48
CA LEU A 10 32.62 -39.76 -3.78
C LEU A 10 31.76 -39.16 -2.66
N PHE A 11 32.38 -38.47 -1.70
CA PHE A 11 31.66 -37.63 -0.74
C PHE A 11 31.12 -36.39 -1.47
N PHE A 12 29.83 -36.40 -1.80
CA PHE A 12 29.11 -35.17 -2.14
C PHE A 12 28.98 -34.33 -0.87
N ASN A 13 29.92 -33.42 -0.65
CA ASN A 13 29.73 -32.34 0.31
C ASN A 13 28.74 -31.36 -0.30
N PHE A 14 27.45 -31.48 0.05
CA PHE A 14 26.52 -30.37 -0.10
C PHE A 14 26.88 -29.33 0.96
N LEU A 15 27.66 -28.33 0.56
CA LEU A 15 27.72 -27.07 1.30
C LEU A 15 26.34 -26.43 1.18
N TYR A 16 25.47 -26.66 2.16
CA TYR A 16 24.26 -25.88 2.32
C TYR A 16 24.69 -24.46 2.69
N SER A 17 24.67 -23.56 1.72
CA SER A 17 24.79 -22.14 1.99
C SER A 17 23.51 -21.71 2.71
N ALA A 18 23.65 -21.04 3.85
CA ALA A 18 22.59 -20.23 4.42
C ALA A 18 21.95 -19.39 3.30
N GLN A 19 20.70 -19.68 2.95
CA GLN A 19 20.00 -19.02 1.86
C GLN A 19 18.77 -18.32 2.44
N VAL A 20 18.63 -17.04 2.12
CA VAL A 20 17.39 -16.32 2.36
C VAL A 20 16.43 -16.66 1.24
N GLU A 21 15.29 -17.27 1.59
CA GLU A 21 14.20 -17.53 0.68
C GLU A 21 13.28 -16.31 0.61
N GLU A 22 12.85 -15.98 -0.59
CA GLU A 22 11.85 -14.95 -0.83
C GLU A 22 10.53 -15.60 -1.23
N LEU A 23 9.51 -15.38 -0.41
CA LEU A 23 8.22 -16.06 -0.52
C LEU A 23 7.08 -15.06 -0.59
N LEU A 24 5.94 -15.48 -1.14
CA LEU A 24 4.70 -14.70 -1.13
C LEU A 24 3.82 -15.15 0.04
N TRP A 25 3.26 -14.19 0.76
CA TRP A 25 2.32 -14.44 1.85
C TRP A 25 1.06 -15.11 1.30
N PRO A 26 0.77 -16.37 1.65
CA PRO A 26 -0.32 -17.12 1.06
C PRO A 26 -1.69 -16.54 1.37
N LYS A 27 -2.63 -16.76 0.45
CA LYS A 27 -4.02 -16.38 0.65
C LYS A 27 -4.62 -17.13 1.84
N GLY A 28 -5.14 -16.37 2.81
CA GLY A 28 -5.77 -16.91 4.01
C GLY A 28 -4.80 -17.25 5.14
N GLU A 29 -3.48 -17.15 4.93
CA GLU A 29 -2.51 -17.29 6.03
C GLU A 29 -2.60 -16.06 6.95
N THR A 30 -2.74 -16.30 8.25
CA THR A 30 -2.67 -15.29 9.30
C THR A 30 -1.30 -15.31 9.95
N PHE A 31 -0.95 -14.26 10.70
CA PHE A 31 0.29 -14.26 11.46
C PHE A 31 0.38 -15.46 12.43
N LEU A 32 -0.71 -15.79 13.13
CA LEU A 32 -0.76 -16.93 14.05
C LEU A 32 -0.52 -18.26 13.35
N THR A 33 -1.21 -18.51 12.24
CA THR A 33 -1.03 -19.75 11.47
C THR A 33 0.38 -19.86 10.88
N PHE A 34 0.99 -18.72 10.51
CA PHE A 34 2.39 -18.67 10.10
C PHE A 34 3.32 -19.09 11.25
N LEU A 35 3.10 -18.58 12.47
CA LEU A 35 3.88 -18.99 13.64
C LEU A 35 3.78 -20.50 13.89
N GLU A 36 2.58 -21.07 13.86
CA GLU A 36 2.35 -22.51 14.05
C GLU A 36 3.08 -23.34 13.00
N LYS A 37 2.92 -22.98 11.71
CA LYS A 37 3.55 -23.64 10.57
C LYS A 37 5.07 -23.70 10.70
N HIS A 38 5.68 -22.63 11.24
CA HIS A 38 7.13 -22.54 11.44
C HIS A 38 7.59 -22.93 12.85
N SER A 39 6.73 -23.58 13.64
CA SER A 39 7.03 -24.03 15.01
C SER A 39 7.52 -22.91 15.94
N VAL A 40 7.03 -21.68 15.72
CA VAL A 40 7.26 -20.54 16.61
C VAL A 40 6.19 -20.55 17.69
N PRO A 41 6.54 -20.44 18.98
CA PRO A 41 5.56 -20.42 20.06
C PRO A 41 4.56 -19.27 19.88
N LEU A 42 3.26 -19.56 19.87
CA LEU A 42 2.20 -18.55 19.77
C LEU A 42 2.25 -17.49 20.88
N LYS A 43 2.85 -17.85 22.02
CA LYS A 43 3.14 -16.91 23.10
C LYS A 43 3.89 -15.66 22.60
N LEU A 44 4.71 -15.79 21.55
CA LEU A 44 5.37 -14.66 20.91
C LEU A 44 4.37 -13.57 20.49
N TYR A 45 3.22 -13.95 19.92
CA TYR A 45 2.16 -13.03 19.53
C TYR A 45 1.36 -12.54 20.74
N TYR A 46 0.97 -13.43 21.66
CA TYR A 46 0.12 -13.06 22.78
C TYR A 46 0.81 -12.18 23.83
N ASP A 47 2.14 -12.21 23.90
CA ASP A 47 2.95 -11.32 24.75
C ASP A 47 3.14 -9.92 24.11
N LEU A 48 2.75 -9.72 22.84
CA LEU A 48 2.80 -8.41 22.19
C LEU A 48 1.73 -7.48 22.75
N ASP A 49 2.02 -6.18 22.76
CA ASP A 49 1.01 -5.17 23.08
C ASP A 49 0.01 -4.99 21.93
N GLY A 50 -1.12 -4.33 22.21
CA GLY A 50 -2.27 -4.21 21.31
C GLY A 50 -1.96 -3.73 19.91
N GLU A 51 -1.21 -2.64 19.81
CA GLU A 51 -0.84 -2.04 18.52
C GLU A 51 0.01 -3.00 17.68
N ASP A 52 0.90 -3.81 18.28
CA ASP A 52 1.73 -4.75 17.52
C ASP A 52 0.91 -5.95 17.04
N GLN A 53 -0.07 -6.38 17.82
CA GLN A 53 -1.00 -7.43 17.41
C GLN A 53 -1.90 -6.97 16.24
N GLU A 54 -2.33 -5.70 16.24
CA GLU A 54 -3.01 -5.08 15.10
C GLU A 54 -2.10 -5.02 13.88
N LEU A 55 -0.83 -4.60 14.03
CA LEU A 55 0.13 -4.59 12.92
C LEU A 55 0.37 -5.98 12.32
N CYS A 56 0.37 -7.04 13.13
CA CYS A 56 0.43 -8.43 12.61
C CYS A 56 -0.75 -8.79 11.71
N SER A 57 -1.84 -8.03 11.81
CA SER A 57 -3.07 -8.25 11.06
C SER A 57 -3.13 -7.42 9.78
N GLU A 58 -2.17 -6.51 9.59
CA GLU A 58 -1.98 -5.71 8.37
C GLU A 58 -1.20 -6.45 7.27
N ILE A 59 -0.71 -7.67 7.56
CA ILE A 59 -0.04 -8.50 6.56
C ILE A 59 -1.05 -8.85 5.45
N GLN A 60 -0.77 -8.37 4.24
CA GLN A 60 -1.63 -8.60 3.08
C GLN A 60 -1.22 -9.86 2.33
N THR A 61 -2.21 -10.56 1.79
CA THR A 61 -1.98 -11.68 0.86
C THR A 61 -1.12 -11.22 -0.32
N ASN A 62 -0.27 -12.12 -0.81
CA ASN A 62 0.66 -11.91 -1.93
C ASN A 62 1.75 -10.85 -1.67
N ASN A 63 1.86 -10.31 -0.45
CA ASN A 63 3.03 -9.52 -0.08
C ASN A 63 4.23 -10.44 0.12
N ARG A 64 5.41 -9.96 -0.28
CA ARG A 64 6.66 -10.71 -0.11
C ARG A 64 7.11 -10.68 1.33
N PHE A 65 7.70 -11.78 1.76
CA PHE A 65 8.45 -11.86 3.00
C PHE A 65 9.76 -12.63 2.76
N TYR A 66 10.73 -12.39 3.63
CA TYR A 66 12.09 -12.92 3.49
C TYR A 66 12.36 -13.86 4.65
N LEU A 67 12.47 -15.14 4.34
CA LEU A 67 12.60 -16.24 5.28
C LEU A 67 14.04 -16.73 5.30
N TYR A 68 14.64 -16.81 6.48
CA TYR A 68 15.92 -17.44 6.71
C TYR A 68 15.74 -18.65 7.62
N THR A 69 16.17 -19.82 7.15
CA THR A 69 16.09 -21.10 7.85
C THR A 69 17.50 -21.61 8.19
N ASP A 70 17.61 -22.28 9.33
CA ASP A 70 18.82 -23.03 9.71
C ASP A 70 18.96 -24.29 8.82
N ASP A 71 20.13 -24.94 8.82
CA ASP A 71 20.41 -26.15 8.02
C ASP A 71 19.42 -27.31 8.25
N ASN A 72 18.76 -27.33 9.41
CA ASN A 72 17.75 -28.32 9.76
C ASN A 72 16.32 -27.94 9.30
N GLY A 73 16.18 -26.85 8.55
CA GLY A 73 14.91 -26.31 8.07
C GLY A 73 14.10 -25.51 9.11
N ALA A 74 14.60 -25.35 10.34
CA ALA A 74 13.93 -24.55 11.35
C ALA A 74 14.04 -23.05 11.01
N LEU A 75 12.96 -22.28 11.25
CA LEU A 75 13.00 -20.83 11.11
C LEU A 75 14.13 -20.25 11.99
N ASN A 76 15.02 -19.46 11.41
CA ASN A 76 15.99 -18.66 12.14
C ASN A 76 15.48 -17.21 12.27
N GLN A 77 15.11 -16.62 11.14
CA GLN A 77 14.67 -15.24 11.06
C GLN A 77 13.66 -15.04 9.91
N VAL A 78 12.71 -14.13 10.08
CA VAL A 78 11.83 -13.68 8.99
C VAL A 78 11.63 -12.16 9.03
N LEU A 79 11.62 -11.55 7.85
CA LEU A 79 11.24 -10.16 7.63
C LEU A 79 9.94 -10.09 6.83
N ILE A 80 8.90 -9.45 7.39
CA ILE A 80 7.56 -9.35 6.81
C ILE A 80 7.20 -7.86 6.67
N PRO A 81 7.38 -7.25 5.50
CA PRO A 81 6.88 -5.91 5.19
C PRO A 81 5.36 -5.81 5.43
N ILE A 82 4.97 -4.83 6.27
CA ILE A 82 3.56 -4.52 6.57
C ILE A 82 3.14 -3.14 6.05
N SER A 83 4.12 -2.27 5.76
CA SER A 83 3.93 -1.01 5.05
C SER A 83 5.16 -0.73 4.19
N GLU A 84 5.20 0.44 3.54
CA GLU A 84 6.38 0.90 2.79
C GLU A 84 7.53 1.34 3.71
N ASP A 85 7.26 1.59 4.99
CA ASP A 85 8.22 2.19 5.92
C ASP A 85 8.63 1.23 7.06
N ILE A 86 7.83 0.19 7.34
CA ILE A 86 8.04 -0.76 8.45
C ILE A 86 7.80 -2.20 8.03
N GLN A 87 8.64 -3.09 8.57
CA GLN A 87 8.49 -4.54 8.50
C GLN A 87 8.53 -5.17 9.90
N ILE A 88 7.82 -6.27 10.06
CA ILE A 88 7.93 -7.16 11.21
C ILE A 88 9.20 -7.98 11.06
N HIS A 89 9.90 -8.19 12.17
CA HIS A 89 11.09 -9.00 12.26
C HIS A 89 10.94 -10.01 13.40
N ILE A 90 10.88 -11.29 13.05
CA ILE A 90 10.97 -12.39 14.01
C ILE A 90 12.35 -13.01 13.87
N TYR A 91 13.07 -13.21 14.97
CA TYR A 91 14.42 -13.78 14.95
C TYR A 91 14.73 -14.57 16.21
N LYS A 92 15.64 -15.54 16.12
CA LYS A 92 16.23 -16.20 17.30
C LYS A 92 17.30 -15.30 17.92
N ASP A 93 17.17 -15.06 19.24
CA ASP A 93 18.24 -14.42 20.01
C ASP A 93 19.39 -15.39 20.32
N HIS A 94 20.43 -14.91 21.00
CA HIS A 94 21.60 -15.71 21.41
C HIS A 94 21.25 -16.91 22.32
N ASN A 95 20.05 -16.95 22.90
CA ASN A 95 19.56 -18.06 23.71
C ASN A 95 18.60 -18.97 22.92
N ASN A 96 18.57 -18.87 21.59
CA ASN A 96 17.65 -19.58 20.70
C ASN A 96 16.16 -19.32 20.99
N LYS A 97 15.82 -18.17 21.60
CA LYS A 97 14.43 -17.77 21.82
C LYS A 97 13.98 -16.83 20.71
N TYR A 98 12.80 -17.09 20.16
CA TYR A 98 12.20 -16.17 19.19
C TYR A 98 11.85 -14.84 19.85
N ARG A 99 12.18 -13.75 19.16
CA ARG A 99 11.90 -12.37 19.52
C ARG A 99 11.16 -11.69 18.39
N PHE A 100 10.32 -10.73 18.77
CA PHE A 100 9.58 -9.87 17.86
C PHE A 100 10.12 -8.45 17.98
N GLN A 101 10.37 -7.83 16.83
CA GLN A 101 10.54 -6.40 16.75
C GLN A 101 9.99 -5.88 15.42
N THR A 102 9.80 -4.58 15.36
CA THR A 102 9.50 -3.86 14.13
C THR A 102 10.74 -3.11 13.70
N LEU A 103 11.10 -3.25 12.43
CA LEU A 103 12.25 -2.59 11.84
C LEU A 103 11.78 -1.61 10.77
N PRO A 104 12.43 -0.44 10.64
CA PRO A 104 12.22 0.39 9.48
C PRO A 104 12.74 -0.32 8.21
N ILE A 105 12.05 -0.09 7.09
CA ILE A 105 12.52 -0.53 5.79
C ILE A 105 13.48 0.52 5.24
N ASN A 106 14.70 0.11 4.93
CA ASN A 106 15.64 0.94 4.19
C ASN A 106 15.41 0.67 2.69
N TYR A 107 14.68 1.58 2.04
CA TYR A 107 14.39 1.51 0.61
C TYR A 107 15.29 2.46 -0.18
N ASN A 108 15.47 2.17 -1.47
CA ASN A 108 15.96 3.15 -2.43
C ASN A 108 14.75 3.80 -3.12
N GLU A 109 14.77 5.11 -3.31
CA GLU A 109 13.73 5.82 -4.05
C GLU A 109 14.30 6.34 -5.38
N TYR A 110 13.65 5.97 -6.48
CA TYR A 110 13.99 6.42 -7.82
C TYR A 110 13.01 7.51 -8.22
N SER A 111 13.52 8.67 -8.65
CA SER A 111 12.71 9.74 -9.21
C SER A 111 12.93 9.77 -10.72
N GLU A 112 11.87 9.50 -11.46
CA GLU A 112 11.92 9.34 -12.91
C GLU A 112 11.11 10.45 -13.58
N THR A 113 11.59 10.92 -14.74
CA THR A 113 10.81 11.80 -15.62
C THR A 113 10.91 11.26 -17.04
N ILE A 114 9.78 10.83 -17.58
CA ILE A 114 9.72 10.10 -18.84
C ILE A 114 8.66 10.71 -19.77
N ALA A 115 8.90 10.59 -21.08
CA ALA A 115 7.94 10.88 -22.12
C ALA A 115 7.78 9.65 -23.02
N ILE A 116 6.54 9.19 -23.15
CA ILE A 116 6.15 7.98 -23.88
C ILE A 116 5.28 8.40 -25.05
N GLN A 117 5.73 8.07 -26.25
CA GLN A 117 4.92 8.25 -27.46
C GLN A 117 3.93 7.10 -27.59
N ILE A 118 2.66 7.43 -27.81
CA ILE A 118 1.60 6.44 -27.98
C ILE A 118 1.70 5.81 -29.36
N ASN A 119 1.70 4.48 -29.40
CA ASN A 119 1.71 3.68 -30.61
C ASN A 119 0.52 2.72 -30.67
N GLU A 120 0.16 2.11 -29.54
CA GLU A 120 -0.93 1.14 -29.44
C GLU A 120 -2.03 1.62 -28.51
N SER A 121 -1.69 1.81 -27.24
CA SER A 121 -2.61 2.31 -26.22
C SER A 121 -1.81 2.81 -25.04
N VAL A 122 -2.37 3.76 -24.30
CA VAL A 122 -1.75 4.35 -23.10
C VAL A 122 -1.32 3.28 -22.10
N SER A 123 -2.16 2.28 -21.87
CA SER A 123 -1.83 1.22 -20.90
C SER A 123 -0.69 0.31 -21.38
N GLN A 124 -0.70 -0.07 -22.65
CA GLN A 124 0.33 -0.97 -23.21
C GLN A 124 1.67 -0.24 -23.40
N ASP A 125 1.66 1.01 -23.86
CA ASP A 125 2.88 1.77 -24.10
C ASP A 125 3.57 2.16 -22.78
N ILE A 126 2.79 2.51 -21.74
CA ILE A 126 3.34 2.69 -20.38
C ILE A 126 3.92 1.39 -19.87
N LEU A 127 3.20 0.27 -19.98
CA LEU A 127 3.68 -1.05 -19.59
C LEU A 127 5.02 -1.41 -20.28
N ASN A 128 5.11 -1.19 -21.60
CA ASN A 128 6.31 -1.50 -22.37
C ASN A 128 7.49 -0.64 -21.92
N ALA A 129 7.27 0.66 -21.72
CA ALA A 129 8.31 1.62 -21.36
C ALA A 129 8.80 1.43 -19.91
N THR A 130 7.89 1.37 -18.96
CA THR A 130 8.22 1.39 -17.52
C THR A 130 8.40 0.01 -16.95
N GLY A 131 7.80 -1.00 -17.59
CA GLY A 131 7.58 -2.24 -16.91
C GLY A 131 6.80 -1.99 -15.63
N ASP A 132 5.77 -1.11 -15.60
CA ASP A 132 4.81 -0.98 -14.49
C ASP A 132 3.36 -0.76 -14.99
N VAL A 133 2.43 -1.67 -14.65
CA VAL A 133 0.99 -1.55 -15.01
C VAL A 133 0.24 -0.57 -14.11
N THR A 134 0.74 -0.35 -12.90
CA THR A 134 0.07 0.48 -11.89
C THR A 134 0.13 1.96 -12.28
N LEU A 135 1.21 2.40 -12.93
CA LEU A 135 1.33 3.76 -13.47
C LEU A 135 0.18 4.11 -14.42
N ALA A 136 -0.18 3.21 -15.34
CA ALA A 136 -1.29 3.43 -16.26
C ALA A 136 -2.64 3.52 -15.53
N ALA A 137 -2.87 2.68 -14.52
CA ALA A 137 -4.09 2.70 -13.73
C ALA A 137 -4.22 4.00 -12.91
N ILE A 138 -3.12 4.45 -12.28
CA ILE A 138 -3.08 5.71 -11.54
C ILE A 138 -3.31 6.88 -12.50
N LEU A 139 -2.64 6.90 -13.65
CA LEU A 139 -2.82 7.93 -14.67
C LEU A 139 -4.27 8.04 -15.12
N ASN A 140 -4.91 6.91 -15.46
CA ASN A 140 -6.33 6.88 -15.83
C ASN A 140 -7.22 7.46 -14.72
N SER A 141 -6.91 7.17 -13.45
CA SER A 141 -7.64 7.72 -12.31
C SER A 141 -7.44 9.24 -12.16
N LEU A 142 -6.26 9.79 -12.47
CA LEU A 142 -5.97 11.23 -12.35
C LEU A 142 -6.68 12.06 -13.43
N PHE A 143 -6.92 11.46 -14.58
CA PHE A 143 -7.53 12.09 -15.74
C PHE A 143 -8.98 11.65 -15.99
N ASN A 144 -9.64 11.03 -15.00
CA ASN A 144 -11.05 10.67 -15.08
C ASN A 144 -11.96 11.92 -14.98
N SER A 145 -11.93 12.76 -16.01
CA SER A 145 -12.78 13.94 -16.18
C SER A 145 -13.45 13.93 -17.54
N LYS A 146 -14.55 14.69 -17.70
CA LYS A 146 -15.27 14.78 -18.98
C LYS A 146 -14.42 15.32 -20.13
N ASP A 147 -13.35 16.04 -19.82
CA ASP A 147 -12.49 16.73 -20.78
C ASP A 147 -11.39 15.84 -21.36
N VAL A 148 -11.12 14.68 -20.74
CA VAL A 148 -10.03 13.78 -21.14
C VAL A 148 -10.60 12.40 -21.43
N ASP A 149 -10.56 12.03 -22.71
CA ASP A 149 -10.99 10.72 -23.20
C ASP A 149 -9.83 10.03 -23.90
N PHE A 150 -9.18 9.09 -23.19
CA PHE A 150 -8.03 8.34 -23.69
C PHE A 150 -8.31 7.59 -25.01
N ARG A 151 -9.57 7.27 -25.32
CA ARG A 151 -9.95 6.62 -26.60
C ARG A 151 -9.74 7.53 -27.81
N LYS A 152 -9.60 8.84 -27.59
CA LYS A 152 -9.35 9.83 -28.64
C LYS A 152 -7.86 10.08 -28.88
N MET A 153 -6.98 9.50 -28.06
CA MET A 153 -5.54 9.56 -28.28
C MET A 153 -5.18 8.77 -29.54
N LYS A 154 -4.27 9.34 -30.33
CA LYS A 154 -3.81 8.75 -31.59
C LYS A 154 -2.34 8.39 -31.51
N LYS A 155 -1.91 7.55 -32.45
CA LYS A 155 -0.49 7.31 -32.67
C LYS A 155 0.25 8.64 -32.86
N GLY A 156 1.31 8.84 -32.09
CA GLY A 156 2.11 10.06 -32.09
C GLY A 156 1.78 11.06 -30.97
N ASP A 157 0.62 10.95 -30.32
CA ASP A 157 0.34 11.68 -29.07
C ASP A 157 1.31 11.19 -27.97
N PHE A 158 1.54 12.03 -26.95
CA PHE A 158 2.44 11.73 -25.84
C PHE A 158 1.73 11.58 -24.49
N VAL A 159 2.35 10.78 -23.63
CA VAL A 159 2.17 10.81 -22.18
C VAL A 159 3.51 11.17 -21.55
N ALA A 160 3.54 12.13 -20.64
CA ALA A 160 4.72 12.40 -19.83
C ALA A 160 4.40 12.21 -18.34
N LEU A 161 5.32 11.60 -17.61
CA LEU A 161 5.17 11.28 -16.18
C LEU A 161 6.42 11.73 -15.44
N GLN A 162 6.22 12.41 -14.32
CA GLN A 162 7.21 12.59 -13.27
C GLN A 162 6.71 11.84 -12.04
N TYR A 163 7.43 10.82 -11.60
CA TYR A 163 6.99 9.97 -10.49
C TYR A 163 8.17 9.49 -9.64
N THR A 164 7.88 9.12 -8.40
CA THR A 164 8.82 8.37 -7.58
C THR A 164 8.37 6.92 -7.42
N GLN A 165 9.33 6.01 -7.41
CA GLN A 165 9.12 4.59 -7.14
C GLN A 165 10.14 4.12 -6.10
N ARG A 166 9.65 3.54 -5.01
CA ARG A 166 10.51 2.94 -3.99
C ARG A 166 10.86 1.51 -4.37
N SER A 167 12.02 1.07 -3.92
CA SER A 167 12.46 -0.31 -4.03
C SER A 167 13.03 -0.83 -2.72
N TYR A 168 12.79 -2.09 -2.45
CA TYR A 168 13.40 -2.82 -1.35
C TYR A 168 14.05 -4.09 -1.91
N LEU A 169 15.35 -4.26 -1.62
CA LEU A 169 16.15 -5.40 -2.13
C LEU A 169 16.06 -5.56 -3.66
N GLY A 170 16.12 -4.44 -4.39
CA GLY A 170 16.09 -4.40 -5.86
C GLY A 170 14.70 -4.53 -6.50
N LYS A 171 13.64 -4.69 -5.70
CA LYS A 171 12.26 -4.90 -6.19
C LYS A 171 11.35 -3.75 -5.82
N GLN A 172 10.29 -3.53 -6.59
CA GLN A 172 9.32 -2.47 -6.30
C GLN A 172 8.72 -2.64 -4.90
N LEU A 173 8.73 -1.55 -4.13
CA LEU A 173 8.08 -1.42 -2.83
C LEU A 173 6.98 -0.37 -2.96
N GLY A 174 5.74 -0.75 -2.64
CA GLY A 174 4.61 0.17 -2.69
C GLY A 174 4.21 0.60 -4.09
N MET A 175 3.26 1.53 -4.14
CA MET A 175 2.73 2.09 -5.38
C MET A 175 3.61 3.26 -5.87
N PRO A 176 3.76 3.47 -7.19
CA PRO A 176 4.43 4.64 -7.70
C PRO A 176 3.65 5.92 -7.36
N ASN A 177 4.38 6.96 -6.97
CA ASN A 177 3.82 8.25 -6.59
C ASN A 177 4.01 9.26 -7.74
N ILE A 178 2.96 9.45 -8.55
CA ILE A 178 2.98 10.42 -9.65
C ILE A 178 2.99 11.85 -9.08
N LYS A 179 4.09 12.57 -9.27
CA LYS A 179 4.23 13.98 -8.87
C LYS A 179 3.65 14.92 -9.93
N ALA A 180 3.81 14.57 -11.20
CA ALA A 180 3.16 15.27 -12.30
C ALA A 180 2.88 14.31 -13.46
N ALA A 181 1.84 14.62 -14.22
CA ALA A 181 1.51 13.89 -15.44
C ALA A 181 0.97 14.84 -16.51
N MET A 182 1.26 14.51 -17.76
CA MET A 182 0.72 15.15 -18.95
C MET A 182 0.20 14.10 -19.90
N VAL A 183 -0.97 14.35 -20.47
CA VAL A 183 -1.52 13.54 -21.57
C VAL A 183 -1.84 14.46 -22.75
N GLN A 184 -1.40 14.08 -23.94
CA GLN A 184 -1.67 14.80 -25.16
C GLN A 184 -2.81 14.10 -25.91
N ILE A 185 -3.83 14.84 -26.32
CA ILE A 185 -4.95 14.31 -27.09
C ILE A 185 -5.12 15.20 -28.32
N ASN A 186 -4.86 14.65 -29.51
CA ASN A 186 -4.92 15.40 -30.77
C ASN A 186 -4.09 16.70 -30.70
N GLY A 187 -2.88 16.62 -30.17
CA GLY A 187 -1.97 17.76 -30.04
C GLY A 187 -2.23 18.70 -28.85
N LYS A 188 -3.38 18.59 -28.15
CA LYS A 188 -3.67 19.38 -26.95
C LYS A 188 -3.19 18.67 -25.69
N SER A 189 -2.36 19.33 -24.89
CA SER A 189 -1.84 18.80 -23.62
C SER A 189 -2.78 19.11 -22.46
N PHE A 190 -2.94 18.14 -21.56
CA PHE A 190 -3.66 18.26 -20.30
C PHE A 190 -2.73 17.85 -19.16
N TYR A 191 -2.69 18.63 -18.09
CA TYR A 191 -1.73 18.43 -17.01
C TYR A 191 -2.39 18.10 -15.67
N ARG A 192 -1.68 17.34 -14.84
CA ARG A 192 -1.98 17.11 -13.43
C ARG A 192 -0.70 17.25 -12.63
N PHE A 193 -0.71 18.13 -11.63
CA PHE A 193 0.42 18.32 -10.72
C PHE A 193 -0.03 18.09 -9.29
N LYS A 194 0.73 17.28 -8.55
CA LYS A 194 0.51 17.02 -7.14
C LYS A 194 0.99 18.21 -6.31
N ASN A 195 0.18 18.67 -5.37
CA ASN A 195 0.57 19.66 -4.38
C ASN A 195 1.06 18.95 -3.12
N GLU A 196 2.34 19.12 -2.77
CA GLU A 196 2.94 18.46 -1.59
C GLU A 196 2.30 18.88 -0.26
N LYS A 197 1.58 20.01 -0.21
CA LYS A 197 0.96 20.50 1.03
C LYS A 197 -0.30 19.72 1.43
N ASP A 198 -1.09 19.29 0.45
CA ASP A 198 -2.38 18.63 0.69
C ASP A 198 -2.58 17.35 -0.11
N ASP A 199 -1.54 16.90 -0.82
CA ASP A 199 -1.48 15.68 -1.62
C ASP A 199 -2.50 15.60 -2.77
N LYS A 200 -3.14 16.74 -3.10
CA LYS A 200 -4.15 16.85 -4.18
C LYS A 200 -3.52 17.19 -5.52
N TYR A 201 -4.28 16.90 -6.58
CA TYR A 201 -3.89 17.21 -7.95
C TYR A 201 -4.66 18.41 -8.52
N TYR A 202 -3.92 19.29 -9.18
CA TYR A 202 -4.44 20.48 -9.84
C TYR A 202 -4.00 20.53 -11.30
N ASP A 203 -4.72 21.30 -12.12
CA ASP A 203 -4.26 21.67 -13.46
C ASP A 203 -3.15 22.74 -13.41
N GLU A 204 -2.65 23.13 -14.59
CA GLU A 204 -1.64 24.18 -14.76
C GLU A 204 -2.08 25.58 -14.27
N ASN A 205 -3.38 25.78 -14.02
CA ASN A 205 -3.97 27.03 -13.53
C ASN A 205 -4.21 27.01 -12.01
N GLY A 206 -3.85 25.92 -11.33
CA GLY A 206 -4.08 25.73 -9.90
C GLY A 206 -5.55 25.46 -9.57
N VAL A 207 -6.35 25.01 -10.54
CA VAL A 207 -7.71 24.54 -10.33
C VAL A 207 -7.64 23.08 -9.93
N GLY A 208 -8.15 22.79 -8.72
CA GLY A 208 -8.15 21.44 -8.18
C GLY A 208 -9.15 20.58 -8.91
N PHE A 209 -8.77 19.34 -9.23
CA PHE A 209 -9.77 18.36 -9.66
C PHE A 209 -10.51 17.89 -8.42
N THR A 210 -11.79 18.24 -8.35
CA THR A 210 -12.66 17.74 -7.29
C THR A 210 -12.80 16.23 -7.49
N GLN A 211 -12.12 15.44 -6.66
CA GLN A 211 -12.80 14.26 -6.16
C GLN A 211 -13.91 14.80 -5.28
N THR A 212 -15.12 14.90 -5.85
CA THR A 212 -16.35 15.13 -5.08
C THR A 212 -16.25 14.33 -3.80
N PHE A 213 -16.37 14.97 -2.62
CA PHE A 213 -16.29 14.34 -1.30
C PHE A 213 -16.70 12.87 -1.30
N LEU A 214 -15.71 12.00 -1.48
CA LEU A 214 -15.96 10.57 -1.48
C LEU A 214 -16.23 10.18 -0.02
N PHE A 215 -15.42 10.66 0.92
CA PHE A 215 -15.40 10.14 2.28
C PHE A 215 -15.91 11.12 3.35
N GLN A 216 -16.59 10.60 4.37
CA GLN A 216 -17.03 11.31 5.57
C GLN A 216 -16.54 10.62 6.84
N ILE A 217 -16.42 11.39 7.92
CA ILE A 217 -16.11 10.82 9.24
C ILE A 217 -17.20 9.80 9.62
N PRO A 218 -16.82 8.56 9.99
CA PRO A 218 -17.77 7.46 10.11
C PRO A 218 -18.57 7.42 11.41
N LEU A 219 -18.30 8.32 12.36
CA LEU A 219 -19.01 8.39 13.63
C LEU A 219 -18.86 9.77 14.26
N THR A 220 -19.74 10.06 15.21
CA THR A 220 -19.44 11.10 16.20
C THR A 220 -18.50 10.52 17.25
N PHE A 221 -17.49 11.27 17.66
CA PHE A 221 -16.44 10.83 18.59
C PHE A 221 -16.10 11.93 19.58
N THR A 222 -15.40 11.58 20.67
CA THR A 222 -15.02 12.52 21.73
C THR A 222 -13.68 13.21 21.44
N ARG A 223 -12.68 12.42 21.03
CA ARG A 223 -11.36 12.86 20.60
C ARG A 223 -10.73 11.80 19.70
N ILE A 224 -9.70 12.19 18.96
CA ILE A 224 -8.75 11.23 18.37
C ILE A 224 -7.83 10.77 19.50
N SER A 225 -7.86 9.49 19.86
CA SER A 225 -7.00 8.92 20.91
C SER A 225 -5.62 8.57 20.39
N SER A 226 -5.53 8.13 19.13
CA SER A 226 -4.28 7.81 18.45
C SER A 226 -4.37 8.21 16.98
N PRO A 227 -3.50 9.11 16.47
CA PRO A 227 -3.49 9.48 15.06
C PRO A 227 -2.79 8.44 14.20
N PHE A 228 -2.98 8.53 12.88
CA PHE A 228 -2.20 7.75 11.92
C PHE A 228 -0.71 8.09 12.00
N THR A 229 0.16 7.07 11.96
CA THR A 229 1.61 7.25 11.82
C THR A 229 2.21 6.12 10.99
N ASN A 230 2.96 6.47 9.94
CA ASN A 230 3.74 5.46 9.19
C ASN A 230 4.86 4.86 10.04
N LYS A 231 5.47 5.68 10.90
CA LYS A 231 6.61 5.33 11.73
C LYS A 231 6.78 6.35 12.85
N ARG A 232 6.69 5.91 14.11
CA ARG A 232 6.97 6.71 15.32
C ARG A 232 7.92 5.95 16.23
N TRP A 233 8.87 6.65 16.85
CA TRP A 233 9.73 6.03 17.87
C TRP A 233 8.95 5.85 19.17
N HIS A 234 8.95 4.63 19.72
CA HIS A 234 8.35 4.34 21.02
C HIS A 234 9.44 4.31 22.12
N PRO A 235 9.53 5.32 23.00
CA PRO A 235 10.68 5.50 23.89
C PRO A 235 10.79 4.42 24.98
N VAL A 236 9.67 3.81 25.40
CA VAL A 236 9.68 2.75 26.43
C VAL A 236 10.09 1.39 25.83
N LEU A 237 9.70 1.15 24.57
CA LEU A 237 9.95 -0.12 23.88
C LEU A 237 11.22 -0.07 23.03
N ASN A 238 11.84 1.11 22.92
CA ASN A 238 13.03 1.40 22.12
C ASN A 238 12.97 0.82 20.69
N ARG A 239 11.82 0.99 20.03
CA ARG A 239 11.58 0.55 18.65
C ARG A 239 10.65 1.47 17.90
N TYR A 240 10.71 1.44 16.57
CA TYR A 240 9.78 2.16 15.70
C TYR A 240 8.46 1.41 15.57
N ARG A 241 7.34 2.10 15.62
CA ARG A 241 6.00 1.53 15.47
C ARG A 241 5.21 2.28 14.41
N ALA A 242 4.31 1.59 13.73
CA ALA A 242 3.30 2.22 12.89
C ALA A 242 1.96 2.18 13.63
N HIS A 243 1.09 3.13 13.30
CA HIS A 243 -0.33 3.05 13.58
C HIS A 243 -1.04 3.33 12.25
N LEU A 244 -1.46 2.27 11.56
CA LEU A 244 -1.94 2.32 10.17
C LEU A 244 -3.44 2.67 10.06
N GLY A 245 -3.94 3.42 11.04
CA GLY A 245 -5.30 3.94 11.10
C GLY A 245 -5.40 5.14 12.04
N THR A 246 -6.61 5.60 12.29
CA THR A 246 -6.91 6.63 13.29
C THR A 246 -7.91 6.10 14.29
N ASP A 247 -7.60 6.25 15.58
CA ASP A 247 -8.47 5.80 16.65
C ASP A 247 -9.38 6.93 17.10
N PHE A 248 -10.68 6.72 16.90
CA PHE A 248 -11.73 7.62 17.34
C PHE A 248 -12.34 7.11 18.65
N ALA A 249 -12.01 7.77 19.77
CA ALA A 249 -12.54 7.40 21.08
C ALA A 249 -14.05 7.72 21.16
N ALA A 250 -14.87 6.69 21.39
CA ALA A 250 -16.32 6.79 21.45
C ALA A 250 -16.90 5.68 22.35
N PRO A 251 -18.05 5.92 23.01
CA PRO A 251 -18.64 4.91 23.90
C PRO A 251 -19.07 3.66 23.13
N THR A 252 -19.04 2.50 23.80
CA THR A 252 -19.57 1.24 23.24
C THR A 252 -21.03 1.42 22.82
N GLY A 253 -21.40 0.86 21.67
CA GLY A 253 -22.74 0.98 21.10
C GLY A 253 -22.95 2.22 20.23
N ARG A 254 -21.98 3.15 20.13
CA ARG A 254 -22.06 4.28 19.19
C ARG A 254 -22.14 3.76 17.75
N ASN A 255 -23.12 4.22 16.98
CA ASN A 255 -23.27 3.84 15.58
C ASN A 255 -22.03 4.24 14.75
N ILE A 256 -21.65 3.34 13.85
CA ILE A 256 -20.60 3.51 12.85
C ILE A 256 -21.26 3.47 11.47
N TYR A 257 -20.90 4.42 10.63
CA TYR A 257 -21.45 4.60 9.29
C TYR A 257 -20.37 4.43 8.22
N ALA A 258 -20.75 3.93 7.04
CA ALA A 258 -19.86 3.87 5.90
C ALA A 258 -19.40 5.27 5.49
N SER A 259 -18.09 5.43 5.31
CA SER A 259 -17.47 6.71 4.99
C SER A 259 -17.77 7.15 3.56
N SER A 260 -18.00 6.21 2.63
CA SER A 260 -18.32 6.46 1.22
C SER A 260 -19.15 5.31 0.66
N ASP A 261 -19.72 5.52 -0.52
CA ASP A 261 -20.30 4.46 -1.35
C ASP A 261 -19.24 3.38 -1.63
N GLY A 262 -19.67 2.13 -1.68
CA GLY A 262 -18.75 1.03 -1.98
C GLY A 262 -19.41 -0.34 -1.95
N LYS A 263 -18.59 -1.38 -1.88
CA LYS A 263 -18.99 -2.77 -1.71
C LYS A 263 -18.25 -3.35 -0.52
N ILE A 264 -18.98 -4.02 0.37
CA ILE A 264 -18.38 -4.66 1.54
C ILE A 264 -17.50 -5.83 1.08
N GLU A 265 -16.20 -5.73 1.36
CA GLU A 265 -15.20 -6.73 0.99
C GLU A 265 -15.02 -7.78 2.09
N PHE A 266 -15.13 -7.38 3.36
CA PHE A 266 -15.00 -8.28 4.51
C PHE A 266 -15.94 -7.85 5.65
N VAL A 267 -16.52 -8.84 6.34
CA VAL A 267 -17.23 -8.68 7.62
C VAL A 267 -16.93 -9.92 8.45
N GLY A 268 -16.36 -9.75 9.64
CA GLY A 268 -16.04 -10.88 10.49
C GLY A 268 -15.06 -10.50 11.59
N GLU A 269 -14.52 -11.51 12.26
CA GLU A 269 -13.44 -11.32 13.22
C GLU A 269 -12.08 -11.42 12.53
N LYS A 270 -11.21 -10.47 12.82
CA LYS A 270 -9.82 -10.45 12.40
C LYS A 270 -8.97 -10.34 13.66
N THR A 271 -7.94 -11.19 13.77
CA THR A 271 -6.94 -11.14 14.83
C THR A 271 -6.44 -9.70 15.03
N GLY A 272 -6.10 -9.29 16.26
CA GLY A 272 -5.78 -7.89 16.59
C GLY A 272 -6.99 -6.94 16.55
N TYR A 273 -7.65 -6.81 15.39
CA TYR A 273 -8.74 -5.87 15.15
C TYR A 273 -10.11 -6.25 15.73
N GLY A 274 -10.31 -7.50 16.15
CA GLY A 274 -11.62 -7.96 16.62
C GLY A 274 -12.66 -7.97 15.50
N LYS A 275 -13.88 -7.53 15.79
CA LYS A 275 -14.94 -7.45 14.77
C LYS A 275 -14.65 -6.30 13.81
N THR A 276 -14.50 -6.65 12.54
CA THR A 276 -14.04 -5.73 11.50
C THR A 276 -14.97 -5.75 10.29
N VAL A 277 -15.17 -4.57 9.71
CA VAL A 277 -15.76 -4.40 8.38
C VAL A 277 -14.71 -3.75 7.48
N ILE A 278 -14.56 -4.24 6.25
CA ILE A 278 -13.73 -3.61 5.21
C ILE A 278 -14.61 -3.29 4.01
N ILE A 279 -14.58 -2.05 3.55
CA ILE A 279 -15.37 -1.57 2.40
C ILE A 279 -14.41 -1.17 1.29
N ASN A 280 -14.65 -1.70 0.08
CA ASN A 280 -13.97 -1.29 -1.13
C ASN A 280 -14.82 -0.24 -1.87
N HIS A 281 -14.25 0.92 -2.09
CA HIS A 281 -14.96 2.08 -2.66
C HIS A 281 -14.71 2.26 -4.16
N GLY A 282 -13.98 1.32 -4.79
CA GLY A 282 -13.48 1.48 -6.14
C GLY A 282 -12.35 2.52 -6.21
N ASN A 283 -11.79 2.70 -7.42
CA ASN A 283 -10.66 3.59 -7.68
C ASN A 283 -9.47 3.36 -6.72
N GLY A 284 -9.31 2.13 -6.23
CA GLY A 284 -8.27 1.74 -5.29
C GLY A 284 -8.46 2.17 -3.83
N TYR A 285 -9.58 2.79 -3.44
CA TYR A 285 -9.82 3.14 -2.04
C TYR A 285 -10.46 1.99 -1.26
N LYS A 286 -9.95 1.74 -0.04
CA LYS A 286 -10.60 0.88 0.95
C LYS A 286 -10.65 1.58 2.31
N THR A 287 -11.64 1.22 3.12
CA THR A 287 -11.72 1.63 4.53
C THR A 287 -11.90 0.40 5.41
N LEU A 288 -11.31 0.44 6.61
CA LEU A 288 -11.37 -0.61 7.63
C LEU A 288 -11.96 -0.03 8.91
N TYR A 289 -12.91 -0.76 9.50
CA TYR A 289 -13.63 -0.37 10.71
C TYR A 289 -13.49 -1.48 11.76
N ALA A 290 -12.59 -1.31 12.72
CA ALA A 290 -12.25 -2.35 13.70
C ALA A 290 -12.82 -2.12 15.10
N HIS A 291 -12.59 -3.09 15.99
CA HIS A 291 -13.01 -3.16 17.39
C HIS A 291 -14.52 -3.04 17.62
N GLN A 292 -15.33 -3.39 16.62
CA GLN A 292 -16.79 -3.22 16.72
C GLN A 292 -17.35 -4.13 17.82
N SER A 293 -18.38 -3.68 18.53
CA SER A 293 -19.11 -4.54 19.48
C SER A 293 -20.03 -5.50 18.73
N ASN A 294 -20.65 -5.01 17.65
CA ASN A 294 -21.49 -5.79 16.78
C ASN A 294 -21.62 -5.16 15.39
N PHE A 295 -22.08 -5.94 14.41
CA PHE A 295 -22.41 -5.46 13.08
C PHE A 295 -23.87 -5.00 13.01
N ALA A 296 -24.16 -4.02 12.16
CA ALA A 296 -25.53 -3.63 11.89
C ALA A 296 -26.26 -4.74 11.11
N ARG A 297 -27.59 -4.78 11.24
CA ARG A 297 -28.40 -5.77 10.53
C ARG A 297 -28.25 -5.58 9.01
N GLY A 298 -27.91 -6.67 8.32
CA GLY A 298 -27.74 -6.66 6.87
C GLY A 298 -26.30 -6.41 6.41
N THR A 299 -25.41 -5.96 7.29
CA THR A 299 -23.97 -5.84 7.02
C THR A 299 -23.39 -7.24 6.76
N ARG A 300 -23.10 -7.54 5.49
CA ARG A 300 -22.53 -8.82 5.05
C ARG A 300 -21.64 -8.62 3.83
N GLN A 301 -20.68 -9.51 3.65
CA GLN A 301 -19.77 -9.47 2.51
C GLN A 301 -20.52 -9.47 1.17
N GLY A 302 -20.03 -8.67 0.23
CA GLY A 302 -20.51 -8.60 -1.15
C GLY A 302 -21.64 -7.61 -1.42
N ILE A 303 -22.26 -7.01 -0.40
CA ILE A 303 -23.34 -6.02 -0.61
C ILE A 303 -22.77 -4.65 -0.97
N ASN A 304 -23.51 -3.91 -1.78
CA ASN A 304 -23.24 -2.49 -1.98
C ASN A 304 -23.73 -1.71 -0.75
N ILE A 305 -22.94 -0.72 -0.35
CA ILE A 305 -23.20 0.15 0.80
C ILE A 305 -23.18 1.60 0.33
N LYS A 306 -24.09 2.41 0.85
CA LYS A 306 -24.10 3.86 0.59
C LYS A 306 -23.35 4.63 1.64
N LYS A 307 -22.80 5.78 1.25
CA LYS A 307 -22.21 6.74 2.19
C LYS A 307 -23.24 7.08 3.27
N GLY A 308 -22.82 7.02 4.53
CA GLY A 308 -23.67 7.28 5.69
C GLY A 308 -24.60 6.14 6.08
N GLU A 309 -24.55 5.00 5.38
CA GLU A 309 -25.30 3.82 5.78
C GLU A 309 -24.69 3.20 7.04
N HIS A 310 -25.54 2.77 7.96
CA HIS A 310 -25.15 2.23 9.25
C HIS A 310 -24.58 0.82 9.11
N ILE A 311 -23.33 0.60 9.51
CA ILE A 311 -22.61 -0.66 9.30
C ILE A 311 -22.32 -1.43 10.58
N GLY A 312 -22.35 -0.79 11.74
CA GLY A 312 -22.14 -1.45 13.03
C GLY A 312 -21.98 -0.49 14.19
N TYR A 313 -21.41 -1.00 15.27
CA TYR A 313 -21.37 -0.30 16.55
C TYR A 313 -19.96 -0.31 17.15
N VAL A 314 -19.53 0.82 17.70
CA VAL A 314 -18.28 0.93 18.45
C VAL A 314 -18.27 -0.09 19.58
N GLY A 315 -17.10 -0.68 19.83
CA GLY A 315 -16.88 -1.61 20.92
C GLY A 315 -15.44 -1.56 21.37
N SER A 316 -14.99 -2.70 21.90
CA SER A 316 -13.63 -2.93 22.38
C SER A 316 -13.22 -4.39 22.10
N THR A 317 -13.72 -4.97 21.00
CA THR A 317 -13.38 -6.36 20.62
C THR A 317 -11.98 -6.42 20.03
N GLY A 318 -11.36 -7.61 20.05
CA GLY A 318 -9.95 -7.75 19.68
C GLY A 318 -9.04 -7.17 20.76
N LEU A 319 -7.90 -6.62 20.34
CA LEU A 319 -6.92 -5.99 21.22
C LEU A 319 -7.22 -4.51 21.30
N SER A 320 -7.92 -4.12 22.34
CA SER A 320 -8.30 -2.73 22.55
C SER A 320 -8.22 -2.39 24.03
N SER A 321 -7.58 -1.26 24.35
CA SER A 321 -7.45 -0.77 25.73
C SER A 321 -8.75 -0.16 26.28
N GLY A 322 -9.71 0.13 25.40
CA GLY A 322 -11.01 0.65 25.77
C GLY A 322 -11.83 1.07 24.55
N PRO A 323 -13.11 1.45 24.72
CA PRO A 323 -14.02 1.68 23.60
C PRO A 323 -13.55 2.75 22.61
N HIS A 324 -13.31 2.35 21.37
CA HIS A 324 -12.94 3.22 20.26
C HIS A 324 -13.23 2.54 18.92
N LEU A 325 -13.22 3.33 17.84
CA LEU A 325 -13.14 2.82 16.47
C LEU A 325 -11.72 3.04 15.96
N HIS A 326 -11.01 1.95 15.65
CA HIS A 326 -9.84 2.02 14.78
C HIS A 326 -10.32 2.11 13.33
N PHE A 327 -9.99 3.22 12.68
CA PHE A 327 -10.38 3.51 11.30
C PHE A 327 -9.15 3.52 10.39
N GLY A 328 -9.00 2.47 9.58
CA GLY A 328 -7.97 2.38 8.55
C GLY A 328 -8.47 2.93 7.21
N MET A 329 -7.61 3.62 6.47
CA MET A 329 -7.88 4.03 5.10
C MET A 329 -6.72 3.63 4.21
N TYR A 330 -7.03 3.05 3.05
CA TYR A 330 -6.02 2.55 2.13
C TYR A 330 -6.27 3.12 0.74
N LYS A 331 -5.19 3.53 0.08
CA LYS A 331 -5.18 3.86 -1.33
C LYS A 331 -4.25 2.89 -2.03
N ASN A 332 -4.83 2.14 -2.96
CA ASN A 332 -4.10 1.22 -3.80
C ASN A 332 -3.27 0.18 -3.01
N GLY A 333 -3.80 -0.27 -1.86
CA GLY A 333 -3.13 -1.24 -0.98
C GLY A 333 -2.27 -0.62 0.12
N THR A 334 -1.80 0.63 -0.05
CA THR A 334 -1.01 1.36 0.95
C THR A 334 -1.93 2.06 1.94
N ALA A 335 -1.66 1.91 3.24
CA ALA A 335 -2.35 2.67 4.29
C ALA A 335 -2.00 4.16 4.19
N ILE A 336 -3.01 5.03 4.30
CA ILE A 336 -2.86 6.48 4.23
C ILE A 336 -3.54 7.12 5.44
N ASP A 337 -3.09 8.32 5.83
CA ASP A 337 -3.72 9.07 6.91
C ASP A 337 -5.18 9.43 6.53
N PRO A 338 -6.18 8.86 7.24
CA PRO A 338 -7.59 9.17 7.00
C PRO A 338 -7.90 10.67 7.06
N MET A 339 -7.22 11.42 7.91
CA MET A 339 -7.52 12.84 8.16
C MET A 339 -7.19 13.74 6.97
N THR A 340 -6.29 13.29 6.08
CA THR A 340 -5.97 13.99 4.83
C THR A 340 -7.11 13.90 3.80
N VAL A 341 -7.99 12.89 3.93
CA VAL A 341 -9.08 12.62 2.97
C VAL A 341 -10.46 12.94 3.54
N LEU A 342 -10.67 12.74 4.84
CA LEU A 342 -11.95 12.96 5.53
C LEU A 342 -12.28 14.44 5.78
N THR A 343 -11.28 15.32 5.67
CA THR A 343 -11.47 16.76 5.87
C THR A 343 -12.16 17.39 4.66
N LYS A 344 -12.98 18.42 4.90
CA LYS A 344 -13.65 19.15 3.82
C LYS A 344 -12.61 19.70 2.83
N PRO A 345 -12.63 19.36 1.53
CA PRO A 345 -11.98 20.20 0.55
C PRO A 345 -12.57 21.59 0.71
N LYS A 346 -11.70 22.59 0.95
CA LYS A 346 -12.02 23.92 0.44
C LYS A 346 -12.17 23.77 -1.06
N ILE A 347 -13.36 24.09 -1.57
CA ILE A 347 -13.62 24.24 -3.01
C ILE A 347 -13.06 25.61 -3.40
N GLU A 348 -11.76 25.79 -3.26
CA GLU A 348 -11.07 26.93 -3.83
C GLU A 348 -9.84 26.33 -4.49
N GLY A 349 -9.59 26.72 -5.74
CA GLY A 349 -8.27 26.51 -6.32
C GLY A 349 -7.22 27.10 -5.37
N LEU A 350 -5.95 26.80 -5.61
CA LEU A 350 -4.91 27.44 -4.81
C LEU A 350 -5.11 28.96 -4.87
N GLU A 351 -4.94 29.64 -3.73
CA GLU A 351 -5.12 31.09 -3.62
C GLU A 351 -3.83 31.78 -3.18
N GLY A 352 -3.78 33.10 -3.39
CA GLY A 352 -2.68 33.94 -2.92
C GLY A 352 -1.29 33.44 -3.33
N LYS A 353 -0.38 33.41 -2.36
CA LYS A 353 1.03 33.01 -2.56
C LYS A 353 1.18 31.54 -2.95
N ASP A 354 0.28 30.68 -2.46
CA ASP A 354 0.32 29.25 -2.74
C ASP A 354 0.01 28.97 -4.21
N LYS A 355 -0.97 29.68 -4.79
CA LYS A 355 -1.26 29.62 -6.23
C LYS A 355 -0.07 30.02 -7.08
N ILE A 356 0.53 31.17 -6.76
CA ILE A 356 1.63 31.74 -7.54
C ILE A 356 2.83 30.77 -7.55
N THR A 357 3.16 30.22 -6.39
CA THR A 357 4.27 29.28 -6.23
C THR A 357 4.00 27.98 -6.98
N PHE A 358 2.78 27.46 -6.88
CA PHE A 358 2.36 26.26 -7.57
C PHE A 358 2.39 26.40 -9.10
N ILE A 359 1.86 27.49 -9.65
CA ILE A 359 1.89 27.76 -11.10
C ILE A 359 3.33 27.90 -11.58
N ALA A 360 4.20 28.57 -10.82
CA ALA A 360 5.62 28.70 -11.17
C ALA A 360 6.32 27.32 -11.23
N ASN A 361 6.09 26.47 -10.23
CA ASN A 361 6.63 25.10 -10.21
C ASN A 361 6.05 24.25 -11.36
N SER A 362 4.76 24.38 -11.63
CA SER A 362 4.08 23.68 -12.73
C SER A 362 4.69 24.04 -14.08
N LYS A 363 4.98 25.33 -14.33
CA LYS A 363 5.67 25.78 -15.55
C LYS A 363 7.06 25.17 -15.72
N ASN A 364 7.81 25.02 -14.62
CA ASN A 364 9.11 24.36 -14.67
C ASN A 364 8.97 22.88 -15.08
N ILE A 365 7.97 22.18 -14.56
CA ILE A 365 7.70 20.79 -14.91
C ILE A 365 7.24 20.67 -16.37
N ILE A 366 6.38 21.57 -16.85
CA ILE A 366 5.96 21.62 -18.26
C ILE A 366 7.19 21.72 -19.18
N ASN A 367 8.11 22.65 -18.88
CA ASN A 367 9.35 22.79 -19.64
C ASN A 367 10.23 21.52 -19.62
N ILE A 368 10.22 20.76 -18.52
CA ILE A 368 10.93 19.48 -18.44
C ILE A 368 10.25 18.43 -19.33
N PHE A 369 8.93 18.33 -19.30
CA PHE A 369 8.18 17.42 -20.17
C PHE A 369 8.39 17.75 -21.65
N ASP A 370 8.36 19.03 -22.02
CA ASP A 370 8.62 19.46 -23.40
C ASP A 370 10.03 19.06 -23.87
N LYS A 371 11.04 19.18 -22.99
CA LYS A 371 12.41 18.73 -23.29
C LYS A 371 12.48 17.21 -23.47
N GLU A 372 11.88 16.43 -22.58
CA GLU A 372 11.88 14.97 -22.66
C GLU A 372 11.14 14.45 -23.91
N MET A 373 10.03 15.09 -24.30
CA MET A 373 9.29 14.72 -25.50
C MET A 373 10.12 14.92 -26.78
N ASN A 374 10.88 16.01 -26.84
CA ASN A 374 11.70 16.40 -27.99
C ASN A 374 13.11 15.77 -27.98
N ASN A 375 13.48 15.04 -26.93
CA ASN A 375 14.78 14.37 -26.84
C ASN A 375 14.79 13.11 -27.74
N GLU A 376 15.78 12.99 -28.62
CA GLU A 376 15.97 11.80 -29.47
C GLU A 376 16.41 10.57 -28.66
N ASN A 377 17.14 10.79 -27.56
CA ASN A 377 17.57 9.78 -26.59
C ASN A 377 16.76 9.93 -25.29
N ARG A 378 15.45 9.67 -25.38
CA ARG A 378 14.54 9.80 -24.22
C ARG A 378 14.98 8.95 -23.05
N THR A 379 14.70 9.45 -21.85
CA THR A 379 14.99 8.73 -20.61
C THR A 379 14.27 7.38 -20.59
N THR A 380 15.05 6.30 -20.44
CA THR A 380 14.51 4.97 -20.16
C THR A 380 14.40 4.80 -18.65
N PRO A 381 13.18 4.61 -18.11
CA PRO A 381 13.00 4.47 -16.66
C PRO A 381 13.68 3.22 -16.13
N THR A 382 14.12 3.27 -14.88
CA THR A 382 14.67 2.12 -14.18
C THR A 382 13.63 0.99 -14.14
N ARG A 383 13.92 -0.13 -14.82
CA ARG A 383 13.09 -1.34 -14.77
C ARG A 383 13.43 -2.11 -13.50
N LEU A 384 12.61 -1.94 -12.48
CA LEU A 384 12.71 -2.74 -11.26
C LEU A 384 12.12 -4.12 -11.50
N ASP A 385 12.73 -5.14 -10.87
CA ASP A 385 12.20 -6.50 -10.93
C ASP A 385 10.79 -6.51 -10.38
N ARG A 386 9.85 -6.87 -11.26
CA ARG A 386 8.45 -6.95 -10.90
C ARG A 386 8.19 -8.13 -9.98
N VAL A 387 7.13 -7.95 -9.21
CA VAL A 387 6.27 -9.06 -8.81
C VAL A 387 5.61 -9.63 -10.06
N THR A 388 6.33 -10.48 -10.82
CA THR A 388 5.67 -11.28 -11.85
C THR A 388 4.84 -12.34 -11.14
N ASP A 389 3.55 -12.07 -11.04
CA ASP A 389 2.54 -13.08 -10.83
C ASP A 389 2.51 -13.92 -12.11
N ARG A 390 3.42 -14.89 -12.24
CA ARG A 390 3.13 -16.06 -13.07
C ARG A 390 2.04 -16.82 -12.33
N SER A 391 0.82 -16.31 -12.43
CA SER A 391 -0.33 -17.19 -12.44
C SER A 391 -0.12 -18.05 -13.68
N ASP A 392 0.48 -19.22 -13.48
CA ASP A 392 0.28 -20.34 -14.39
C ASP A 392 -1.22 -20.65 -14.32
N VAL A 393 -2.01 -19.86 -15.04
CA VAL A 393 -3.31 -20.29 -15.51
C VAL A 393 -2.98 -21.38 -16.52
N ASN A 394 -2.81 -22.60 -16.00
CA ASN A 394 -2.97 -23.80 -16.78
C ASN A 394 -4.39 -23.79 -17.33
N ILE A 395 -4.54 -23.23 -18.53
CA ILE A 395 -5.69 -23.49 -19.37
C ILE A 395 -5.41 -24.84 -20.03
N PHE A 396 -5.81 -25.90 -19.35
CA PHE A 396 -6.27 -27.15 -19.96
C PHE A 396 -7.45 -27.66 -19.15
#